data_AF-A0A353VBK2-F1
#
_entry.id   AF-A0A353VBK2-F1
#
_cell.length_a   1.000
_cell.length_b   1.000
_cell.length_c   1.000
_cell.angle_alpha   90.00
_cell.angle_beta   90.00
_cell.angle_gamma   90.00
#
_symmetry.space_group_name_H-M   'P 1'
#
loop_
_entity.id
_entity.type
_entity.pdbx_description
1 polymer ?
#
loop_
_entity_poly.entity_id
_entity_poly.type
_entity_poly.pdbx_seq_one_letter_code
_entity_poly.pdbx_strand_id
1 'polypeptide(L)'
;MTMRVLLRALPAIVRTVAGLALDPALPRAAKIALAAAVVYLASPLDLVPDFIPLLGYLDDLLLAALLVDGLLNWVDRPLVLRYWPGTPEALERVGRAARVLAVWVPRRLKARVFGTPQ
;
A
#
# COMPACT_ATOMS: atom_id res chain seq x y z
N MET A 1 -12.63 -13.08 -4.62
CA MET A 1 -12.13 -12.55 -5.91
C MET A 1 -11.10 -11.43 -5.72
N THR A 2 -11.32 -10.53 -4.77
CA THR A 2 -10.49 -9.36 -4.42
C THR A 2 -9.06 -9.68 -3.93
N MET A 3 -8.91 -10.69 -3.07
CA MET A 3 -7.62 -11.11 -2.49
C MET A 3 -6.59 -11.53 -3.54
N ARG A 4 -7.01 -12.32 -4.54
CA ARG A 4 -6.12 -12.79 -5.62
C ARG A 4 -5.61 -11.67 -6.52
N VAL A 5 -6.37 -10.57 -6.64
CA VAL A 5 -5.97 -9.40 -7.43
C VAL A 5 -4.81 -8.67 -6.76
N LEU A 6 -4.92 -8.43 -5.45
CA LEU A 6 -3.85 -7.79 -4.67
C LEU A 6 -2.59 -8.66 -4.62
N LEU A 7 -2.73 -9.97 -4.38
CA LEU A 7 -1.59 -10.90 -4.35
C LEU A 7 -0.81 -10.91 -5.68
N ARG A 8 -1.49 -10.92 -6.82
CA ARG A 8 -0.83 -10.85 -8.14
C ARG A 8 -0.25 -9.48 -8.46
N ALA A 9 -0.83 -8.43 -7.88
CA ALA A 9 -0.36 -7.07 -8.03
C ALA A 9 0.82 -6.73 -7.11
N LEU A 10 1.17 -7.60 -6.15
CA LEU A 10 2.26 -7.34 -5.19
C LEU A 10 3.57 -6.87 -5.85
N PRO A 11 4.10 -7.52 -6.90
CA PRO A 11 5.35 -7.06 -7.52
C PRO A 11 5.22 -5.66 -8.14
N ALA A 12 4.05 -5.36 -8.71
CA ALA A 12 3.75 -4.05 -9.28
C ALA A 12 3.63 -2.99 -8.18
N ILE A 13 2.93 -3.30 -7.09
CA ILE A 13 2.78 -2.43 -5.91
C ILE A 13 4.16 -2.11 -5.32
N VAL A 14 5.00 -3.13 -5.08
CA VAL A 14 6.36 -2.94 -4.54
C VAL A 14 7.19 -2.03 -5.44
N ARG A 15 7.16 -2.25 -6.77
CA ARG A 15 7.91 -1.42 -7.73
C ARG A 15 7.43 0.04 -7.71
N THR A 16 6.12 0.26 -7.65
CA THR A 16 5.53 1.60 -7.60
C THR A 16 5.86 2.32 -6.30
N VAL A 17 5.76 1.61 -5.18
CA VAL A 17 6.13 2.13 -3.86
C VAL A 17 7.62 2.49 -3.80
N ALA A 18 8.50 1.62 -4.30
CA ALA A 18 9.94 1.89 -4.33
C ALA A 18 10.28 3.11 -5.20
N GLY A 19 9.64 3.26 -6.36
CA GLY A 19 9.79 4.43 -7.22
C GLY A 19 9.33 5.73 -6.57
N LEU A 20 8.18 5.69 -5.90
CA LEU A 20 7.60 6.85 -5.20
C LEU A 20 8.38 7.25 -3.95
N ALA A 21 8.94 6.28 -3.21
CA ALA A 21 9.76 6.56 -2.03
C ALA A 21 11.00 7.39 -2.38
N LEU A 22 11.52 7.23 -3.61
CA LEU A 22 12.67 7.96 -4.13
C LEU A 22 12.29 9.25 -4.87
N ASP A 23 11.01 9.50 -5.17
CA ASP A 23 10.58 10.68 -5.94
C ASP A 23 10.64 11.96 -5.07
N PRO A 24 11.33 13.03 -5.50
CA PRO A 24 11.44 14.27 -4.75
C PRO A 24 10.10 14.99 -4.51
N ALA A 25 9.12 14.84 -5.40
CA ALA A 25 7.81 15.49 -5.33
C ALA A 25 6.92 14.94 -4.22
N LEU A 26 7.23 13.76 -3.68
CA LEU A 26 6.41 13.17 -2.62
C LEU A 26 6.69 13.85 -1.25
N PRO A 27 5.64 14.25 -0.50
CA PRO A 27 5.79 14.85 0.83
C PRO A 27 6.54 13.92 1.80
N ARG A 28 7.34 14.51 2.71
CA ARG A 28 8.16 13.74 3.68
C ARG A 28 7.33 12.76 4.52
N ALA A 29 6.13 13.13 4.94
CA ALA A 29 5.25 12.24 5.71
C ALA A 29 4.87 10.98 4.90
N ALA A 30 4.50 11.15 3.64
CA ALA A 30 4.19 10.05 2.74
C ALA A 30 5.44 9.19 2.43
N LYS A 31 6.63 9.80 2.31
CA LYS A 31 7.89 9.06 2.20
C LYS A 31 8.18 8.18 3.42
N ILE A 32 7.97 8.70 4.63
CA ILE A 32 8.16 7.94 5.87
C ILE A 32 7.17 6.78 5.93
N ALA A 33 5.89 7.00 5.59
CA ALA A 33 4.89 5.95 5.53
C ALA A 33 5.23 4.86 4.50
N LEU A 34 5.68 5.24 3.30
CA LEU A 34 6.13 4.29 2.27
C LEU A 34 7.41 3.57 2.68
N ALA A 35 8.37 4.25 3.31
CA ALA A 35 9.58 3.62 3.81
C ALA A 35 9.28 2.60 4.92
N ALA A 36 8.40 2.93 5.86
CA ALA A 36 7.95 2.00 6.89
C ALA A 36 7.27 0.76 6.27
N ALA A 37 6.47 0.97 5.24
CA ALA A 37 5.86 -0.10 4.47
C ALA A 37 6.84 -0.96 3.68
N VAL A 38 7.83 -0.35 3.03
CA VAL A 38 8.90 -1.08 2.33
C VAL A 38 9.73 -1.88 3.32
N VAL A 39 10.10 -1.30 4.47
CA VAL A 39 10.83 -2.01 5.53
C VAL A 39 10.02 -3.18 6.07
N TYR A 40 8.71 -3.01 6.25
CA TYR A 40 7.82 -4.10 6.64
C TYR A 40 7.73 -5.18 5.55
N LEU A 41 7.52 -4.82 4.28
CA LEU A 41 7.42 -5.77 3.16
C LEU A 41 8.74 -6.45 2.78
N ALA A 42 9.87 -5.77 3.01
CA ALA A 42 11.21 -6.27 2.71
C ALA A 42 11.79 -7.12 3.86
N SER A 43 11.22 -7.01 5.07
CA SER A 43 11.53 -7.91 6.18
C SER A 43 10.68 -9.17 6.05
N PRO A 44 11.27 -10.35 5.77
CA PRO A 44 10.45 -11.51 5.41
C PRO A 44 9.58 -12.05 6.55
N LEU A 45 9.91 -11.87 7.84
CA LEU A 45 9.32 -12.69 8.92
C LEU A 45 9.41 -12.16 10.38
N ASP A 46 10.16 -11.11 10.74
CA ASP A 46 10.81 -11.10 12.08
C ASP A 46 10.34 -10.06 13.13
N LEU A 47 9.03 -9.81 13.25
CA LEU A 47 8.46 -9.08 14.42
C LEU A 47 7.28 -9.76 15.11
N VAL A 48 6.75 -10.85 14.52
CA VAL A 48 5.67 -11.65 15.11
C VAL A 48 6.20 -13.09 15.26
N PRO A 49 6.45 -13.56 16.49
CA PRO A 49 6.94 -14.93 16.71
C PRO A 49 5.99 -15.97 16.08
N ASP A 50 6.57 -17.00 15.50
CA ASP A 50 5.96 -18.11 14.72
C ASP A 50 4.93 -18.97 15.50
N PHE A 51 3.83 -18.40 16.00
CA PHE A 51 2.79 -19.18 16.71
C PHE A 51 1.40 -19.21 16.07
N ILE A 52 1.15 -18.42 15.01
CA ILE A 52 -0.17 -18.41 14.35
C ILE A 52 -0.02 -18.45 12.81
N PRO A 53 0.08 -19.65 12.21
CA PRO A 53 0.28 -19.84 10.76
C PRO A 53 -0.83 -19.25 9.87
N LEU A 54 -1.97 -18.87 10.44
CA LEU A 54 -3.13 -18.32 9.71
C LEU A 54 -3.25 -16.79 9.75
N LEU A 55 -2.56 -16.10 10.68
CA LEU A 55 -2.70 -14.65 10.87
C LEU A 55 -1.69 -13.81 10.07
N GLY A 56 -0.50 -14.35 9.76
CA GLY A 56 0.57 -13.59 9.08
C GLY A 56 0.16 -13.03 7.71
N TYR A 57 -0.49 -13.84 6.86
CA TYR A 57 -0.90 -13.41 5.51
C TYR A 57 -1.99 -12.35 5.49
N LEU A 58 -2.80 -12.27 6.55
CA LEU A 58 -3.91 -11.33 6.63
C LEU A 58 -3.39 -9.91 6.91
N ASP A 59 -2.33 -9.80 7.72
CA ASP A 59 -1.72 -8.53 8.09
C ASP A 59 -0.98 -7.90 6.89
N ASP A 60 -0.22 -8.70 6.14
CA ASP A 60 0.48 -8.25 4.92
C ASP A 60 -0.49 -7.71 3.86
N LEU A 61 -1.61 -8.40 3.66
CA LEU A 61 -2.60 -8.01 2.68
C LEU A 61 -3.37 -6.77 3.13
N LEU A 62 -3.65 -6.65 4.42
CA LEU A 62 -4.31 -5.49 5.00
C LEU A 62 -3.39 -4.27 4.92
N LEU A 63 -2.09 -4.43 5.17
CA LEU A 63 -1.11 -3.37 5.04
C LEU A 63 -0.93 -2.96 3.57
N ALA A 64 -0.80 -3.91 2.64
CA ALA A 64 -0.73 -3.63 1.20
C ALA A 64 -2.00 -2.89 0.72
N ALA A 65 -3.17 -3.29 1.20
CA ALA A 65 -4.42 -2.59 0.91
C ALA A 65 -4.44 -1.17 1.50
N LEU A 66 -3.98 -0.98 2.73
CA LEU A 66 -3.87 0.34 3.35
C LEU A 66 -2.89 1.25 2.60
N LEU A 67 -1.78 0.71 2.12
CA LEU A 67 -0.80 1.43 1.34
C LEU A 67 -1.34 1.85 -0.01
N VAL A 68 -1.99 0.93 -0.74
CA VAL A 68 -2.59 1.27 -2.04
C VAL A 68 -3.73 2.28 -1.87
N ASP A 69 -4.60 2.10 -0.87
CA ASP A 69 -5.66 3.06 -0.56
C ASP A 69 -5.07 4.42 -0.16
N GLY A 70 -4.03 4.43 0.69
CA GLY A 70 -3.27 5.63 1.03
C GLY A 70 -2.67 6.31 -0.20
N LEU A 71 -1.96 5.57 -1.02
CA LEU A 71 -1.32 6.10 -2.21
C LEU A 71 -2.32 6.71 -3.18
N LEU A 72 -3.45 6.05 -3.42
CA LEU A 72 -4.44 6.51 -4.39
C LEU A 72 -5.31 7.67 -3.90
N ASN A 73 -5.46 7.87 -2.59
CA ASN A 73 -6.24 8.98 -2.05
C ASN A 73 -5.38 10.18 -1.63
N TRP A 74 -4.06 10.03 -1.52
CA TRP A 74 -3.18 11.02 -0.88
C TRP A 74 -1.96 11.43 -1.71
N VAL A 75 -1.66 10.68 -2.76
CA VAL A 75 -0.59 11.00 -3.71
C VAL A 75 -1.24 11.32 -5.05
N ASP A 76 -0.71 12.34 -5.72
CA ASP A 76 -1.20 12.74 -7.03
C ASP A 76 -1.22 11.55 -7.99
N ARG A 77 -2.40 11.27 -8.55
CA ARG A 77 -2.60 10.13 -9.46
C ARG A 77 -1.61 10.10 -10.62
N PRO A 78 -1.23 11.24 -11.26
CA PRO A 78 -0.18 11.24 -12.28
C PRO A 78 1.17 10.75 -11.76
N LEU A 79 1.52 11.08 -10.51
CA LEU A 79 2.77 10.66 -9.88
C LEU A 79 2.77 9.15 -9.61
N VAL A 80 1.63 8.59 -9.16
CA VAL A 80 1.49 7.14 -8.97
C VAL A 80 1.61 6.39 -10.30
N LEU A 81 0.92 6.87 -11.33
CA LEU A 81 0.95 6.25 -12.67
C LEU A 81 2.34 6.28 -13.31
N ARG A 82 3.17 7.28 -13.00
CA ARG A 82 4.57 7.37 -13.45
C ARG A 82 5.40 6.13 -13.08
N TYR A 83 5.13 5.54 -11.93
CA TYR A 83 5.85 4.39 -11.40
C TYR A 83 5.05 3.08 -11.46
N TRP A 84 3.81 3.12 -11.95
CA TRP A 84 2.97 1.95 -12.11
C TRP A 84 3.37 1.16 -13.37
N PRO A 85 3.74 -0.13 -13.26
CA PRO A 85 4.20 -0.90 -14.42
C PRO A 85 3.06 -1.47 -15.29
N GLY A 86 1.80 -1.31 -14.88
CA GLY A 86 0.63 -1.84 -15.58
C GLY A 86 -0.25 -0.76 -16.20
N THR A 87 -1.45 -1.13 -16.66
CA THR A 87 -2.41 -0.16 -17.20
C THR A 87 -3.11 0.63 -16.08
N PRO A 88 -3.65 1.83 -16.37
CA PRO A 88 -4.45 2.59 -15.40
C PRO A 88 -5.67 1.82 -14.89
N GLU A 89 -6.30 0.99 -15.73
CA GLU A 89 -7.45 0.17 -15.35
C GLU A 89 -7.04 -0.94 -14.37
N ALA A 90 -5.82 -1.48 -14.52
CA ALA A 90 -5.26 -2.43 -13.57
C ALA A 90 -5.04 -1.76 -12.21
N LEU A 91 -4.49 -0.55 -12.18
CA LEU A 91 -4.32 0.23 -10.95
C LEU A 91 -5.66 0.48 -10.26
N GLU A 92 -6.69 0.85 -11.01
CA GLU A 92 -8.04 1.04 -10.44
C GLU A 92 -8.64 -0.24 -9.87
N ARG A 93 -8.42 -1.39 -10.51
CA ARG A 93 -8.88 -2.69 -9.98
C ARG A 93 -8.20 -3.01 -8.65
N VAL A 94 -6.91 -2.74 -8.55
CA VAL A 94 -6.14 -2.92 -7.30
C VAL A 94 -6.62 -1.92 -6.24
N GLY A 95 -6.87 -0.66 -6.61
CA GLY A 95 -7.41 0.36 -5.71
C GLY A 95 -8.80 0.03 -5.17
N ARG A 96 -9.71 -0.46 -6.02
CA ARG A 96 -11.03 -0.94 -5.58
C ARG A 96 -10.88 -2.12 -4.64
N ALA A 97 -9.97 -3.04 -4.93
CA ALA A 97 -9.70 -4.19 -4.08
C ALA A 97 -9.16 -3.78 -2.70
N ALA A 98 -8.20 -2.85 -2.70
CA ALA A 98 -7.60 -2.28 -1.51
C ALA A 98 -8.62 -1.53 -0.64
N ARG A 99 -9.49 -0.71 -1.23
CA ARG A 99 -10.52 0.05 -0.50
C ARG A 99 -11.52 -0.85 0.23
N VAL A 100 -11.90 -1.98 -0.36
CA VAL A 100 -12.79 -2.96 0.28
C VAL A 100 -12.14 -3.58 1.52
N LEU A 101 -10.84 -3.88 1.47
CA LEU A 101 -10.11 -4.42 2.62
C LEU A 101 -9.81 -3.35 3.67
N ALA A 102 -9.45 -2.13 3.24
CA ALA A 102 -9.12 -1.02 4.11
C ALA A 102 -10.35 -0.32 4.70
N VAL A 103 -11.58 -0.69 4.34
CA VAL A 103 -12.83 -0.11 4.88
C VAL A 103 -12.97 -0.40 6.38
N TRP A 104 -12.39 -1.50 6.84
CA TRP A 104 -12.41 -1.94 8.24
C TRP A 104 -11.39 -1.18 9.11
N VAL A 105 -10.50 -0.38 8.50
CA VAL A 105 -9.47 0.36 9.23
C VAL A 105 -10.01 1.73 9.66
N PRO A 106 -10.01 2.06 10.97
CA PRO A 106 -10.53 3.32 11.48
C PRO A 106 -9.93 4.54 10.78
N ARG A 107 -10.78 5.48 10.34
CA ARG A 107 -10.36 6.73 9.66
C ARG A 107 -9.28 7.51 10.41
N ARG A 108 -9.27 7.42 11.75
CA ARG A 108 -8.28 8.08 12.61
C ARG A 108 -6.85 7.58 12.37
N LEU A 109 -6.70 6.30 12.01
CA LEU A 109 -5.41 5.71 11.69
C LEU A 109 -4.91 6.23 10.33
N LYS A 110 -5.82 6.32 9.34
CA LYS A 110 -5.51 6.82 7.99
C LYS A 110 -5.06 8.29 8.01
N ALA A 111 -5.73 9.13 8.80
CA ALA A 111 -5.39 10.56 8.91
C ALA A 111 -4.02 10.81 9.55
N ARG A 112 -3.57 9.97 10.49
CA ARG A 112 -2.24 10.10 11.11
C ARG A 112 -1.10 9.73 10.17
N VAL A 113 -1.33 8.82 9.23
CA VAL A 113 -0.28 8.30 8.33
C VAL A 113 -0.17 9.16 7.07
N PHE A 114 -1.28 9.65 6.53
CA PHE A 114 -1.29 10.30 5.21
C PHE A 114 -1.66 11.79 5.22
N GLY A 115 -2.19 12.37 6.32
CA GLY A 115 -2.49 13.81 6.45
C GLY A 115 -4.00 14.14 6.49
N THR A 116 -4.44 15.29 5.94
CA THR A 116 -5.84 15.61 5.55
C THR A 116 -6.13 15.34 4.06
N PRO A 117 -7.21 14.63 3.68
CA PRO A 117 -7.42 14.21 2.30
C PRO A 117 -7.58 15.44 1.40
N GLN A 118 -6.96 15.45 0.23
CA GLN A 118 -7.18 16.48 -0.80
C GLN A 118 -8.24 16.01 -1.80
#